data_AF-A0A376F3K5-F1
#
_entry.id   AF-A0A376F3K5-F1
#
_cell.length_a   1.000
_cell.length_b   1.000
_cell.length_c   1.000
_cell.angle_alpha   90.00
_cell.angle_beta   90.00
_cell.angle_gamma   90.00
#
_symmetry.space_group_name_H-M   'P 1'
#
loop_
_entity.id
_entity.type
_entity.pdbx_description
1 polymer ?
#
loop_
_entity_poly.entity_id
_entity_poly.type
_entity_poly.pdbx_seq_one_letter_code
_entity_poly.pdbx_strand_id
1 'polypeptide(L)' 'MGETAKILSPEKTILMPTLNAECSLDLGCPIDEFTAFCDAHPDRTVVVYANTSAAVKARADWVVTSSIALS' A
#
# COMPACT_ATOMS: atom_id res chain seq x y z
N MET A 1 -3.07 7.13 -2.15
CA MET A 1 -3.63 7.94 -1.02
C MET A 1 -5.14 8.15 -1.13
N GLY A 2 -5.70 8.53 -2.29
CA GLY A 2 -7.15 8.68 -2.46
C GLY A 2 -7.95 7.40 -2.18
N GLU A 3 -7.42 6.24 -2.58
CA GLU A 3 -8.03 4.93 -2.28
C GLU A 3 -8.14 4.66 -0.78
N THR A 4 -7.07 4.94 -0.01
CA THR A 4 -7.07 4.78 1.46
C THR A 4 -8.10 5.70 2.12
N ALA A 5 -8.28 6.93 1.62
CA ALA A 5 -9.32 7.83 2.12
C ALA A 5 -10.74 7.30 1.85
N LYS A 6 -10.96 6.61 0.72
CA LYS A 6 -12.27 5.99 0.41
C LYS A 6 -12.53 4.74 1.25
N ILE A 7 -11.51 3.92 1.51
CA ILE A 7 -11.59 2.75 2.40
C ILE A 7 -11.98 3.17 3.83
N LEU A 8 -11.39 4.24 4.36
CA LEU A 8 -11.66 4.73 5.71
C LEU A 8 -12.94 5.58 5.83
N SER A 9 -13.53 6.02 4.72
CA SER A 9 -14.74 6.83 4.70
C SER A 9 -15.62 6.44 3.51
N PRO A 10 -16.23 5.24 3.56
CA PRO A 10 -16.95 4.67 2.42
C PRO A 10 -18.14 5.52 1.98
N GLU A 11 -18.82 6.17 2.92
CA GLU A 11 -19.98 7.04 2.67
C GLU A 11 -19.63 8.40 2.06
N LYS A 12 -18.34 8.79 2.07
CA LYS A 12 -17.92 10.13 1.62
C LYS A 12 -17.44 10.12 0.17
N THR A 13 -17.77 11.19 -0.56
CA THR A 13 -17.24 11.42 -1.90
C THR A 13 -15.83 11.99 -1.78
N ILE A 14 -14.85 11.23 -2.26
CA ILE A 14 -13.44 11.65 -2.31
C ILE A 14 -13.17 12.22 -3.71
N LEU A 15 -12.72 13.47 -3.78
CA LEU A 15 -12.37 14.13 -5.04
C LEU A 15 -10.90 13.91 -5.34
N MET A 16 -10.61 13.15 -6.40
CA MET A 16 -9.28 12.94 -6.96
C MET A 16 -9.12 13.83 -8.20
N PRO A 17 -8.26 14.87 -8.18
CA PRO A 17 -8.08 15.78 -9.32
C PRO A 17 -7.55 15.08 -10.58
N THR A 18 -6.76 14.02 -10.41
CA THR A 18 -6.35 13.11 -11.47
C THR A 18 -6.27 11.69 -10.90
N LEU A 19 -6.90 10.74 -11.59
CA LEU A 19 -6.91 9.32 -11.19
C LEU A 19 -5.51 8.68 -11.31
N ASN A 20 -4.65 9.27 -12.15
CA ASN A 20 -3.28 8.81 -12.39
C ASN A 20 -2.26 9.57 -11.50
N ALA A 21 -2.69 10.15 -10.38
CA ALA A 21 -1.79 10.74 -9.38
C ALA A 21 -1.07 9.62 -8.61
N GLU A 22 -0.17 8.95 -9.30
CA GLU A 22 0.60 7.83 -8.78
C GLU A 22 1.93 8.31 -8.22
N CYS A 23 2.42 7.63 -7.18
CA CYS A 23 3.75 7.87 -6.66
C CYS A 23 4.72 6.96 -7.43
N SER A 24 5.91 7.46 -7.78
CA SER A 24 6.98 6.63 -8.37
C SER A 24 7.35 5.42 -7.49
N LEU A 25 7.07 5.49 -6.19
CA LEU A 25 7.25 4.40 -5.24
C LEU A 25 6.18 3.29 -5.37
N ASP A 26 4.99 3.63 -5.86
CA ASP A 26 3.88 2.69 -6.08
C ASP A 26 4.10 1.86 -7.35
N LEU A 27 4.55 2.53 -8.43
CA LEU A 27 4.93 1.89 -9.69
C LEU A 27 6.11 0.91 -9.55
N GLY A 28 6.94 1.07 -8.53
CA GLY A 28 8.09 0.20 -8.27
C GLY A 28 7.76 -1.10 -7.51
N CYS A 29 6.52 -1.32 -7.09
CA CYS A 29 6.11 -2.49 -6.31
C CYS A 29 4.92 -3.22 -6.96
N PRO A 30 5.14 -3.94 -8.06
CA PRO A 30 4.12 -4.77 -8.67
C PRO A 30 3.69 -5.90 -7.73
N ILE A 31 2.37 -6.08 -7.58
CA ILE A 31 1.76 -7.00 -6.61
C ILE A 31 2.17 -8.46 -6.85
N ASP A 32 2.34 -8.86 -8.11
CA ASP A 32 2.66 -10.25 -8.46
C ASP A 32 4.08 -10.63 -8.01
N GLU A 33 5.05 -9.74 -8.25
CA GLU A 33 6.43 -9.93 -7.80
C GLU A 33 6.53 -9.86 -6.28
N PHE A 34 5.79 -8.94 -5.66
CA PHE A 34 5.72 -8.82 -4.21
C PHE A 34 5.12 -10.06 -3.55
N THR A 35 4.05 -10.60 -4.12
CA THR A 35 3.39 -11.82 -3.62
C THR A 35 4.32 -13.02 -3.73
N ALA A 36 5.00 -13.19 -4.87
CA ALA A 36 5.98 -14.25 -5.07
C ALA A 36 7.15 -14.16 -4.08
N PHE A 37 7.62 -12.94 -3.78
CA PHE A 37 8.65 -12.72 -2.77
C PHE A 37 8.17 -13.07 -1.35
N CYS A 38 6.94 -12.70 -0.99
CA CYS A 38 6.35 -13.06 0.30
C CYS A 38 6.17 -14.58 0.43
N ASP A 39 5.70 -15.25 -0.62
CA ASP A 39 5.52 -16.72 -0.63
C ASP A 39 6.85 -17.47 -0.55
N ALA A 40 7.94 -16.91 -1.07
CA ALA A 40 9.29 -17.46 -0.93
C ALA A 40 9.86 -17.31 0.49
N HIS A 41 9.27 -16.45 1.32
CA HIS A 41 9.72 -16.13 2.68
C HIS A 41 8.57 -16.14 3.70
N PRO A 42 7.87 -17.27 3.87
CA PRO A 42 6.66 -17.36 4.69
C PRO A 42 6.90 -17.16 6.19
N ASP A 43 8.16 -17.20 6.63
CA ASP A 43 8.60 -17.01 8.01
C ASP A 43 8.84 -15.53 8.39
N ARG A 44 8.67 -14.59 7.44
CA ARG A 44 8.98 -13.17 7.63
C ARG A 44 7.73 -12.32 7.79
N THR A 45 7.77 -11.34 8.69
CA THR A 45 6.73 -10.31 8.79
C THR A 45 6.84 -9.34 7.62
N VAL A 46 5.73 -9.15 6.91
CA VAL A 46 5.63 -8.29 5.75
C VAL A 46 5.15 -6.91 6.18
N VAL A 47 6.03 -5.92 6.11
CA VAL A 47 5.74 -4.52 6.46
C VAL A 47 5.82 -3.65 5.21
N VAL A 48 4.72 -2.96 4.86
CA VAL A 48 4.65 -2.12 3.65
C VAL A 48 4.43 -0.67 3.98
N TYR A 49 5.00 0.19 3.14
CA TYR A 49 4.86 1.64 3.28
C TYR A 49 3.47 2.11 2.84
N ALA A 50 2.89 3.10 3.51
CA ALA A 50 1.54 3.59 3.24
C ALA A 50 1.34 4.14 1.81
N ASN A 51 2.42 4.52 1.12
CA ASN A 51 2.40 5.01 -0.25
C ASN A 51 2.54 3.90 -1.31
N THR A 52 2.02 2.70 -1.04
CA THR A 52 1.89 1.59 -1.99
C THR A 52 0.42 1.35 -2.36
N SER A 53 0.15 0.56 -3.41
CA SER A 53 -1.21 0.26 -3.87
C SER A 53 -2.05 -0.47 -2.82
N ALA A 54 -3.37 -0.37 -2.91
CA ALA A 54 -4.27 -1.10 -2.02
C ALA A 54 -4.06 -2.63 -2.10
N ALA A 55 -3.70 -3.15 -3.28
CA ALA A 55 -3.43 -4.58 -3.48
C ALA A 55 -2.20 -5.05 -2.68
N VAL A 56 -1.11 -4.28 -2.69
CA VAL A 56 0.11 -4.55 -1.90
C VAL A 56 -0.18 -4.47 -0.40
N LYS A 57 -1.00 -3.50 0.02
CA LYS A 57 -1.44 -3.39 1.42
C LYS A 57 -2.26 -4.60 1.88
N ALA A 58 -3.13 -5.15 1.03
CA ALA A 58 -3.94 -6.32 1.38
C ALA A 58 -3.10 -7.58 1.62
N ARG A 59 -1.89 -7.62 1.09
CA ARG A 59 -0.94 -8.72 1.24
C ARG A 59 0.01 -8.56 2.43
N ALA A 60 0.07 -7.38 3.04
CA ALA A 60 1.01 -7.08 4.13
C ALA A 60 0.42 -7.35 5.52
N ASP A 61 1.27 -7.71 6.47
CA ASP A 61 0.89 -7.86 7.88
C ASP A 61 0.74 -6.50 8.55
N TRP A 62 1.59 -5.52 8.18
CA TRP A 62 1.60 -4.18 8.76
C TRP A 62 1.78 -3.10 7.70
N VAL A 63 1.11 -1.97 7.91
CA VAL A 63 1.28 -0.76 7.11
C VAL A 63 1.95 0.32 7.96
N VAL A 64 3.08 0.87 7.48
CA VAL A 64 3.86 1.90 8.18
C VAL A 64 3.96 3.20 7.36
N THR A 65 4.12 4.32 8.06
CA THR A 65 4.47 5.63 7.49
C THR A 65 5.87 6.03 7.97
N SER A 66 6.48 7.07 7.38
CA SER A 66 7.84 7.51 7.73
C SER A 66 7.97 7.93 9.20
N SER A 67 6.86 8.32 9.84
CA SER A 67 6.83 8.69 11.25
C SER A 67 6.83 7.50 12.22
N ILE A 68 6.55 6.28 11.75
CA ILE A 68 6.40 5.08 12.61
C ILE A 68 7.25 3.88 12.15
N ALA A 69 8.11 4.05 11.14
CA ALA A 69 8.90 2.94 10.59
C ALA A 69 10.15 2.57 11.41
N LEU A 70 10.64 3.44 12.30
CA LEU A 70 11.88 3.26 13.09
C LEU A 70 11.75 3.67 14.57
N SER A 71 10.53 3.66 15.12
CA SER A 71 10.34 3.90 16.57
C SER A 71 10.74 2.69 17.40
#